data_AF-A0A843E4L1-F1
#
_entry.id   AF-A0A843E4L1-F1
#
_cell.length_a   1.000
_cell.length_b   1.000
_cell.length_c   1.000
_cell.angle_alpha   90.00
_cell.angle_beta   90.00
_cell.angle_gamma   90.00
#
_symmetry.space_group_name_H-M   'P 1'
#
loop_
_entity.id
_entity.type
_entity.pdbx_description
1 polymer ?
#
loop_
_entity_poly.entity_id
_entity_poly.type
_entity_poly.pdbx_seq_one_letter_code
_entity_poly.pdbx_strand_id
1 'polypeptide(L)'
;MARDGRIKAIGFDMDGTLMNTKVDYDKLGRIVQDEFEFQGVPEEIIAEDIKANSMTHGLGWLKANKPDMFNEFDKRIGDRATEIEMEFSDLAKPYPGTIELLEDLR
;
A
#
# COMPACT_ATOMS: atom_id res chain seq x y z
N MET A 1 -28.37 6.09 14.65
CA MET A 1 -27.98 7.52 14.62
C MET A 1 -27.47 7.96 15.96
N ALA A 2 -26.36 8.70 15.99
CA ALA A 2 -26.06 9.62 17.08
C ALA A 2 -27.21 10.64 17.17
N ARG A 3 -28.31 10.28 17.86
CA ARG A 3 -29.45 11.16 18.14
C ARG A 3 -29.15 12.16 19.25
N ASP A 4 -27.93 12.15 19.77
CA ASP A 4 -27.46 13.10 20.77
C ASP A 4 -26.67 14.19 20.04
N GLY A 5 -27.14 15.44 20.12
CA GLY A 5 -26.50 16.62 19.51
C GLY A 5 -25.10 16.97 20.06
N ARG A 6 -24.44 16.01 20.70
CA ARG A 6 -23.09 16.09 21.28
C ARG A 6 -22.00 15.70 20.30
N ILE A 7 -22.28 14.83 19.32
CA ILE A 7 -21.27 14.44 18.34
C ILE A 7 -21.22 15.50 17.25
N LYS A 8 -20.16 16.33 17.28
CA LYS A 8 -19.96 17.45 16.34
C LYS A 8 -18.98 17.14 15.21
N ALA A 9 -18.21 16.08 15.35
CA ALA A 9 -17.26 15.62 14.33
C ALA A 9 -16.99 14.12 14.51
N ILE A 10 -16.72 13.44 13.39
CA ILE A 10 -16.20 12.07 13.33
C ILE A 10 -14.84 12.17 12.63
N GLY A 11 -13.78 11.75 13.31
CA GLY A 11 -12.43 11.68 12.76
C GLY A 11 -12.15 10.28 12.28
N PHE A 12 -11.65 10.15 11.05
CA PHE A 12 -11.11 8.92 10.50
C PHE A 12 -9.59 9.05 10.44
N ASP A 13 -8.87 8.11 11.05
CA ASP A 13 -7.42 8.20 11.24
C ASP A 13 -6.64 7.50 10.11
N MET A 14 -7.24 6.46 9.48
CA MET A 14 -6.60 5.65 8.43
C MET A 14 -7.57 5.12 7.35
N ASP A 15 -7.03 4.74 6.19
CA ASP A 15 -7.76 3.96 5.19
C ASP A 15 -8.25 2.65 5.84
N GLY A 16 -9.55 2.34 5.68
CA GLY A 16 -10.18 1.23 6.38
C GLY A 16 -10.68 1.56 7.80
N THR A 17 -10.79 2.82 8.23
CA THR A 17 -11.32 3.11 9.58
C THR A 17 -12.76 2.59 9.81
N LEU A 18 -13.55 2.38 8.75
CA LEU A 18 -14.86 1.70 8.81
C LEU A 18 -14.80 0.18 8.53
N MET A 19 -13.65 -0.34 8.12
CA MET A 19 -13.43 -1.72 7.71
C MET A 19 -12.22 -2.32 8.42
N ASN A 20 -12.44 -3.30 9.27
CA ASN A 20 -11.37 -4.14 9.78
C ASN A 20 -10.87 -5.05 8.65
N THR A 21 -9.75 -4.66 8.04
CA THR A 21 -9.05 -5.41 6.98
C THR A 21 -7.79 -6.06 7.55
N LYS A 22 -7.36 -7.15 6.91
CA LYS A 22 -6.06 -7.77 7.15
C LYS A 22 -5.19 -7.52 5.93
N VAL A 23 -4.05 -6.85 6.12
CA VAL A 23 -3.05 -6.64 5.06
C VAL A 23 -1.71 -7.16 5.56
N ASP A 24 -0.97 -7.84 4.68
CA ASP A 24 0.40 -8.25 4.96
C ASP A 24 1.36 -7.08 4.71
N TYR A 25 1.53 -6.24 5.73
CA TYR A 25 2.38 -5.05 5.64
C TYR A 25 3.87 -5.39 5.50
N ASP A 26 4.30 -6.58 5.89
CA ASP A 26 5.68 -7.02 5.68
C ASP A 26 5.94 -7.30 4.20
N LYS A 27 4.99 -7.98 3.51
CA LYS A 27 5.03 -8.11 2.05
C LYS A 27 4.98 -6.74 1.37
N LEU A 28 4.05 -5.87 1.78
CA LEU A 28 3.90 -4.54 1.19
C LEU A 28 5.16 -3.68 1.39
N GLY A 29 5.82 -3.79 2.53
CA GLY A 29 7.06 -3.08 2.83
C GLY A 29 8.27 -3.53 2.00
N ARG A 30 8.19 -4.69 1.34
CA ARG A 30 9.28 -5.28 0.54
C ARG A 30 9.10 -5.16 -0.98
N ILE A 31 7.93 -4.75 -1.47
CA ILE A 31 7.60 -4.89 -2.91
C ILE A 31 8.60 -4.22 -3.85
N VAL A 32 9.13 -3.05 -3.44
CA VAL A 32 10.11 -2.28 -4.22
C VAL A 32 11.42 -3.04 -4.32
N GLN A 33 11.89 -3.60 -3.20
CA GLN A 33 13.11 -4.38 -3.15
C GLN A 33 12.97 -5.66 -3.96
N ASP A 34 11.87 -6.39 -3.77
CA ASP A 34 11.59 -7.62 -4.50
C ASP A 34 11.46 -7.35 -6.02
N GLU A 35 10.91 -6.21 -6.44
CA GLU A 35 10.85 -5.82 -7.86
C GLU A 35 12.24 -5.50 -8.41
N PHE A 36 13.09 -4.78 -7.67
CA PHE A 36 14.47 -4.55 -8.10
C PHE A 36 15.26 -5.86 -8.24
N GLU A 37 15.13 -6.78 -7.29
CA GLU A 37 15.73 -8.11 -7.36
C GLU A 37 15.20 -8.91 -8.55
N PHE A 38 13.89 -8.90 -8.78
CA PHE A 38 13.26 -9.56 -9.94
C PHE A 38 13.76 -9.00 -11.28
N GLN A 39 13.94 -7.68 -11.35
CA GLN A 39 14.49 -7.01 -12.52
C GLN A 39 16.02 -7.14 -12.63
N GLY A 40 16.67 -7.83 -11.69
CA GLY A 40 18.11 -8.08 -11.70
C GLY A 40 18.96 -6.84 -11.46
N VAL A 41 18.43 -5.86 -10.72
CA VAL A 41 19.24 -4.74 -10.23
C VAL A 41 20.29 -5.31 -9.25
N PRO A 42 21.59 -5.03 -9.44
CA PRO A 42 22.64 -5.51 -8.56
C PRO A 42 22.41 -5.13 -7.09
N GLU A 43 22.65 -6.08 -6.19
CA GLU A 43 22.44 -5.89 -4.75
C GLU A 43 23.27 -4.72 -4.21
N GLU A 44 24.49 -4.49 -4.73
CA GLU A 44 25.34 -3.37 -4.33
C GLU A 44 24.66 -2.00 -4.51
N ILE A 45 23.81 -1.87 -5.53
CA ILE A 45 23.08 -0.62 -5.84
C ILE A 45 21.91 -0.41 -4.88
N ILE A 46 21.34 -1.51 -4.36
CA ILE A 46 20.17 -1.51 -3.47
C ILE A 46 20.62 -1.44 -2.00
N ALA A 47 21.76 -2.04 -1.67
CA ALA A 47 22.26 -2.21 -0.31
C ALA A 47 23.07 -1.02 0.24
N GLU A 48 23.52 -0.09 -0.62
CA GLU A 48 24.48 0.94 -0.23
C GLU A 48 23.93 2.07 0.67
N ASP A 49 22.60 2.24 0.87
CA ASP A 49 22.14 3.38 1.69
C ASP A 49 20.71 3.27 2.26
N ILE A 50 20.44 4.09 3.29
CA ILE A 50 19.16 4.32 3.98
C ILE A 50 18.01 4.31 2.95
N LYS A 51 16.98 3.47 3.16
CA LYS A 51 15.80 3.19 2.28
C LYS A 51 15.47 4.23 1.19
N ALA A 52 15.50 5.53 1.50
CA ALA A 52 15.25 6.62 0.55
C ALA A 52 16.22 6.66 -0.65
N ASN A 53 17.51 6.40 -0.45
CA ASN A 53 18.51 6.49 -1.51
C ASN A 53 18.52 5.21 -2.38
N SER A 54 18.23 4.04 -1.81
CA SER A 54 18.11 2.76 -2.54
C SER A 54 17.10 2.83 -3.71
N MET A 55 15.97 3.51 -3.52
CA MET A 55 14.96 3.72 -4.56
C MET A 55 15.52 4.53 -5.73
N THR A 56 16.21 5.63 -5.43
CA THR A 56 16.77 6.52 -6.45
C THR A 56 17.87 5.82 -7.26
N HIS A 57 18.74 5.07 -6.58
CA HIS A 57 19.82 4.32 -7.23
C HIS A 57 19.28 3.16 -8.09
N GLY A 58 18.33 2.38 -7.55
CA GLY A 58 17.70 1.28 -8.29
C GLY A 58 16.95 1.76 -9.54
N LEU A 59 16.14 2.82 -9.40
CA LEU A 59 15.47 3.45 -10.53
C LEU A 59 16.46 4.03 -11.56
N GLY A 60 17.54 4.67 -11.09
CA GLY A 60 18.61 5.17 -11.95
C GLY A 60 19.27 4.07 -12.77
N TRP A 61 19.55 2.93 -12.14
CA TRP A 61 20.11 1.77 -12.83
C TRP A 61 19.13 1.19 -13.84
N LEU A 62 17.84 1.03 -13.48
CA LEU A 62 16.81 0.57 -14.42
C LEU A 62 16.69 1.51 -15.62
N LYS A 63 16.69 2.82 -15.39
CA LYS A 63 16.63 3.80 -16.47
C LYS A 63 17.79 3.69 -17.45
N ALA A 64 19.00 3.39 -16.95
CA ALA A 64 20.20 3.28 -17.78
C ALA A 64 20.31 1.93 -18.51
N ASN A 65 19.84 0.83 -17.91
CA ASN A 65 20.09 -0.53 -18.42
C ASN A 65 18.84 -1.23 -18.97
N LYS A 66 17.65 -0.87 -18.47
CA LYS A 66 16.35 -1.49 -18.77
C LYS A 66 15.24 -0.43 -18.84
N PRO A 67 15.31 0.53 -19.78
CA PRO A 67 14.40 1.68 -19.82
C PRO A 67 12.92 1.29 -19.95
N ASP A 68 12.59 0.19 -20.63
CA ASP A 68 11.21 -0.31 -20.71
C ASP A 68 10.68 -0.72 -19.33
N MET A 69 11.50 -1.39 -18.52
CA MET A 69 11.13 -1.79 -17.16
C MET A 69 11.06 -0.59 -16.21
N PHE A 70 11.91 0.41 -16.40
CA PHE A 70 11.81 1.68 -15.68
C PHE A 70 10.47 2.38 -15.94
N ASN A 71 10.01 2.42 -17.19
CA ASN A 71 8.75 3.07 -17.56
C ASN A 71 7.52 2.34 -17.00
N GLU A 72 7.61 1.02 -16.81
CA GLU A 72 6.52 0.20 -16.25
C GLU A 72 6.59 0.05 -14.72
N PHE A 73 7.65 0.53 -14.08
CA PHE A 73 7.97 0.23 -12.69
C PHE A 73 6.82 0.61 -11.74
N ASP A 74 6.37 1.86 -11.77
CA ASP A 74 5.30 2.34 -10.88
C ASP A 74 4.01 1.55 -11.05
N LYS A 75 3.68 1.18 -12.30
CA LYS A 75 2.49 0.37 -12.59
C LYS A 75 2.62 -1.01 -11.96
N ARG A 76 3.76 -1.68 -12.14
CA ARG A 76 4.01 -3.03 -11.59
C ARG A 76 3.97 -3.04 -10.06
N ILE A 77 4.57 -2.03 -9.45
CA ILE A 77 4.53 -1.82 -7.99
C ILE A 77 3.08 -1.62 -7.53
N GLY A 78 2.30 -0.77 -8.20
CA GLY A 78 0.90 -0.52 -7.88
C GLY A 78 0.01 -1.77 -8.04
N ASP A 79 0.17 -2.50 -9.15
CA ASP A 79 -0.57 -3.74 -9.41
C ASP A 79 -0.27 -4.79 -8.31
N ARG A 80 1.00 -4.97 -7.95
CA ARG A 80 1.42 -5.93 -6.91
C ARG A 80 1.03 -5.50 -5.49
N ALA A 81 1.05 -4.19 -5.20
CA ALA A 81 0.52 -3.65 -3.95
C ALA A 81 -0.98 -3.96 -3.81
N THR A 82 -1.74 -3.74 -4.89
CA THR A 82 -3.17 -4.04 -4.94
C THR A 82 -3.44 -5.53 -4.71
N GLU A 83 -2.65 -6.41 -5.31
CA GLU A 83 -2.77 -7.87 -5.08
C GLU A 83 -2.57 -8.25 -3.62
N ILE A 84 -1.58 -7.64 -2.93
CA ILE A 84 -1.32 -7.88 -1.50
C ILE A 84 -2.44 -7.35 -0.62
N GLU A 85 -2.94 -6.14 -0.90
CA GLU A 85 -4.05 -5.54 -0.16
C GLU A 85 -5.35 -6.35 -0.31
N MET A 86 -5.55 -6.94 -1.48
CA MET A 86 -6.73 -7.75 -1.80
C MET A 86 -6.61 -9.21 -1.35
N GLU A 87 -5.42 -9.70 -0.97
CA GLU A 87 -5.17 -11.11 -0.61
C GLU A 87 -6.14 -11.63 0.47
N PHE A 88 -6.52 -10.77 1.40
CA PHE A 88 -7.45 -11.10 2.49
C PHE A 88 -8.71 -10.25 2.48
N SER A 89 -9.10 -9.68 1.34
CA SER A 89 -10.30 -8.85 1.24
C SER A 89 -11.57 -9.57 1.69
N ASP A 90 -11.64 -10.88 1.48
CA ASP A 90 -12.79 -11.71 1.88
C ASP A 90 -12.93 -11.87 3.40
N LEU A 91 -11.86 -11.58 4.15
CA LEU A 91 -11.87 -11.57 5.61
C LEU A 91 -12.28 -10.20 6.18
N ALA A 92 -12.40 -9.17 5.33
CA ALA A 92 -12.71 -7.82 5.74
C ALA A 92 -14.11 -7.78 6.37
N LYS A 93 -14.21 -7.09 7.50
CA LYS A 93 -15.48 -6.90 8.22
C LYS A 93 -15.69 -5.43 8.54
N PRO A 94 -16.93 -4.93 8.51
CA PRO A 94 -17.21 -3.61 9.04
C PRO A 94 -16.75 -3.53 10.50
N TYR A 95 -16.17 -2.41 10.89
CA TYR A 95 -15.99 -2.11 12.31
C TYR A 95 -17.36 -2.07 12.99
N PRO A 96 -17.49 -2.51 14.26
CA PRO A 96 -18.76 -2.44 14.99
C PRO A 96 -19.36 -1.02 14.95
N GLY A 97 -20.64 -0.90 14.60
CA GLY A 97 -21.32 0.40 14.45
C GLY A 97 -21.26 1.01 13.05
N THR A 98 -20.49 0.42 12.12
CA THR A 98 -20.35 0.95 10.75
C THR A 98 -21.65 0.81 9.95
N ILE A 99 -22.33 -0.33 10.04
CA ILE A 99 -23.55 -0.55 9.25
C ILE A 99 -24.65 0.41 9.71
N GLU A 100 -24.81 0.56 11.02
CA GLU A 100 -25.75 1.48 11.63
C GLU A 100 -25.45 2.92 11.21
N LEU A 101 -24.18 3.34 11.24
CA LEU A 101 -23.75 4.66 10.77
C LEU A 101 -24.06 4.87 9.27
N LEU A 102 -23.87 3.86 8.42
CA LEU A 102 -24.15 3.98 6.99
C LEU A 102 -25.64 4.04 6.68
N GLU A 103 -26.47 3.28 7.41
CA GLU A 103 -27.94 3.36 7.31
C GLU A 103 -28.45 4.74 7.75
N ASP A 104 -27.78 5.34 8.73
CA ASP A 104 -28.09 6.67 9.21
C ASP A 104 -27.72 7.80 8.22
N LEU A 105 -26.68 7.61 7.42
CA LEU A 105 -26.24 8.61 6.44
C LEU A 105 -27.04 8.58 5.14
N ARG A 106 -27.92 7.58 4.96
CA ARG A 106 -28.81 7.43 3.80
C ARG A 106 -30.12 8.17 3.99
#